data_AF-A0A925Y8X2-F1
#
_entry.id   AF-A0A925Y8X2-F1
#
_cell.length_a   1.000
_cell.length_b   1.000
_cell.length_c   1.000
_cell.angle_alpha   90.00
_cell.angle_beta   90.00
_cell.angle_gamma   90.00
#
_symmetry.space_group_name_H-M   'P 1'
#
loop_
_entity.id
_entity.type
_entity.pdbx_description
1 polymer ?
#
loop_
_entity_poly.entity_id
_entity_poly.type
_entity_poly.pdbx_seq_one_letter_code
_entity_poly.pdbx_strand_id
1 'polypeptide(L)'
;MADTMFDHEEAGDGPDEADAGDPSGLQSSMADLFFALVGVVVFLLITLLPAIQAKNPAAAMPDDLWAVEMTLGAEPAFVAVAGADGLRLPADGNRTVALGAVLDDPALASTLSALVAGGRNILLVIEPDGSEAAFLFEALTGAVGVADIHQVRMDTACDFARDIALRRACLASRRRGAT
;
A
#
# COMPACT_ATOMS: atom_id res chain seq x y z
N MET A 1 -71.50 28.20 28.32
CA MET A 1 -71.27 26.75 28.29
C MET A 1 -72.30 26.15 27.34
N ALA A 2 -71.85 25.62 26.18
CA ALA A 2 -72.61 25.00 25.08
C ALA A 2 -73.70 25.91 24.42
N ASP A 3 -74.00 25.88 23.12
CA ASP A 3 -73.81 24.85 22.12
C ASP A 3 -73.92 25.39 20.66
N THR A 4 -73.32 24.64 19.74
CA THR A 4 -73.53 24.49 18.28
C THR A 4 -73.70 25.68 17.33
N MET A 5 -72.80 25.77 16.34
CA MET A 5 -73.16 25.99 14.93
C MET A 5 -72.20 25.19 14.02
N PHE A 6 -72.78 24.31 13.22
CA PHE A 6 -72.16 23.49 12.18
C PHE A 6 -71.99 24.32 10.90
N ASP A 7 -70.82 24.24 10.25
CA ASP A 7 -70.62 24.46 8.81
C ASP A 7 -69.37 23.63 8.41
N HIS A 8 -69.62 22.46 7.81
CA HIS A 8 -69.49 22.15 6.38
C HIS A 8 -68.07 21.76 5.94
N GLU A 9 -67.94 20.46 5.66
CA GLU A 9 -66.92 19.85 4.82
C GLU A 9 -66.71 20.66 3.53
N GLU A 10 -65.46 21.04 3.26
CA GLU A 10 -64.97 21.07 1.90
C GLU A 10 -63.76 20.13 1.80
N ALA A 11 -64.05 18.98 1.19
CA ALA A 11 -63.09 18.09 0.59
C ALA A 11 -62.34 18.86 -0.51
N GLY A 12 -61.12 19.27 -0.21
CA GLY A 12 -60.15 19.70 -1.22
C GLY A 12 -59.61 18.48 -1.95
N ASP A 13 -60.39 18.00 -2.92
CA ASP A 13 -59.98 17.11 -4.01
C ASP A 13 -58.93 17.87 -4.86
N GLY A 14 -57.67 17.72 -4.47
CA GLY A 14 -56.52 18.21 -5.23
C GLY A 14 -56.24 17.21 -6.36
N PRO A 15 -56.16 17.66 -7.62
CA PRO A 15 -56.18 16.78 -8.79
C PRO A 15 -55.00 15.80 -8.76
N ASP A 16 -55.32 14.55 -9.10
CA ASP A 16 -54.39 13.50 -9.50
C ASP A 16 -53.31 14.09 -10.42
N GLU A 17 -52.14 14.40 -9.86
CA GLU A 17 -50.91 14.55 -10.63
C GLU A 17 -50.58 13.16 -11.15
N ALA A 18 -51.09 12.89 -12.35
CA ALA A 18 -50.67 11.78 -13.17
C ALA A 18 -49.14 11.76 -13.16
N ASP A 19 -48.63 10.69 -12.55
CA ASP A 19 -47.25 10.21 -12.58
C ASP A 19 -46.84 10.07 -14.05
N ALA A 20 -46.44 11.19 -14.64
CA ALA A 20 -45.79 11.26 -15.93
C ALA A 20 -44.39 10.72 -15.69
N GLY A 21 -44.26 9.39 -15.81
CA GLY A 21 -43.02 8.66 -15.69
C GLY A 21 -41.90 9.39 -16.43
N ASP A 22 -41.09 10.09 -15.65
CA ASP A 22 -39.99 10.89 -16.15
C ASP A 22 -38.96 9.91 -16.74
N PRO A 23 -38.67 9.94 -18.05
CA PRO A 23 -37.66 9.07 -18.66
C PRO A 23 -36.27 9.30 -18.04
N SER A 24 -36.09 10.37 -17.28
CA SER A 24 -34.91 10.65 -16.46
C SER A 24 -34.69 9.60 -15.36
N GLY A 25 -35.75 8.97 -14.80
CA GLY A 25 -35.61 7.97 -13.74
C GLY A 25 -34.91 6.68 -14.16
N LEU A 26 -35.04 6.30 -15.44
CA LEU A 26 -34.31 5.17 -16.05
C LEU A 26 -32.83 5.51 -16.27
N GLN A 27 -32.51 6.78 -16.58
CA GLN A 27 -31.13 7.23 -16.71
C GLN A 27 -30.45 7.37 -15.34
N SER A 28 -31.18 7.80 -14.32
CA SER A 28 -30.69 7.86 -12.93
C SER A 28 -30.35 6.47 -12.40
N SER A 29 -31.21 5.48 -12.65
CA SER A 29 -30.98 4.09 -12.21
C SER A 29 -29.85 3.39 -12.99
N MET A 30 -29.66 3.71 -14.28
CA MET A 30 -28.48 3.30 -15.05
C MET A 30 -27.19 3.90 -14.48
N ALA A 31 -27.18 5.20 -14.19
CA ALA A 31 -26.02 5.88 -13.62
C ALA A 31 -25.63 5.30 -12.25
N ASP A 32 -26.59 5.01 -11.39
CA ASP A 32 -26.36 4.44 -10.06
C ASP A 32 -25.78 3.01 -10.15
N LEU A 33 -26.24 2.22 -11.13
CA LEU A 33 -25.68 0.89 -11.41
C LEU A 33 -24.24 0.97 -11.93
N PHE A 34 -23.91 1.97 -12.76
CA PHE A 34 -22.54 2.21 -13.18
C PHE A 34 -21.64 2.64 -12.01
N PHE A 35 -22.11 3.51 -11.13
CA PHE A 35 -21.35 3.91 -9.94
C PHE A 35 -21.14 2.75 -8.98
N ALA A 36 -22.17 1.92 -8.76
CA ALA A 36 -22.06 0.71 -7.95
C ALA A 36 -21.06 -0.29 -8.57
N LEU A 37 -21.12 -0.52 -9.88
CA LEU A 37 -20.19 -1.40 -10.60
C LEU A 37 -18.75 -0.88 -10.51
N VAL A 38 -18.54 0.42 -10.76
CA VAL A 38 -17.22 1.06 -10.62
C VAL A 38 -16.72 0.95 -9.18
N GLY A 39 -17.59 1.18 -8.19
CA GLY A 39 -17.26 1.03 -6.77
C GLY A 39 -16.81 -0.39 -6.41
N VAL A 40 -17.52 -1.41 -6.91
CA VAL A 40 -17.15 -2.82 -6.72
C VAL A 40 -15.82 -3.14 -7.38
N VAL A 41 -15.59 -2.69 -8.62
CA VAL A 41 -14.32 -2.90 -9.33
C VAL A 41 -13.16 -2.24 -8.59
N VAL A 42 -13.32 -0.98 -8.16
CA VAL A 42 -12.30 -0.27 -7.39
C VAL A 42 -12.03 -0.94 -6.05
N PHE A 43 -13.08 -1.36 -5.33
CA PHE A 43 -12.93 -2.10 -4.07
C PHE A 43 -12.18 -3.42 -4.28
N LEU A 44 -12.55 -4.18 -5.31
CA LEU A 44 -11.94 -5.45 -5.65
C LEU A 44 -10.45 -5.26 -6.00
N LEU A 45 -10.13 -4.25 -6.82
CA LEU A 45 -8.75 -3.86 -7.11
C LEU A 45 -7.98 -3.57 -5.82
N ILE A 46 -8.51 -2.73 -4.92
CA ILE A 46 -7.86 -2.41 -3.63
C ILE A 46 -7.61 -3.67 -2.79
N THR A 47 -8.55 -4.61 -2.73
CA THR A 47 -8.41 -5.85 -1.96
C THR A 47 -7.42 -6.86 -2.55
N LEU A 48 -7.18 -6.80 -3.86
CA LEU A 48 -6.26 -7.67 -4.57
C LEU A 48 -4.82 -7.14 -4.59
N LEU A 49 -4.58 -5.89 -4.18
CA LEU A 49 -3.20 -5.41 -4.03
C LEU A 49 -2.49 -6.23 -2.93
N PRO A 50 -1.30 -6.78 -3.20
CA PRO A 50 -0.53 -7.46 -2.17
C PRO A 50 -0.21 -6.50 -1.03
N ALA A 51 -0.82 -6.75 0.13
CA ALA A 51 -0.54 -6.00 1.34
C ALA A 51 0.80 -6.48 1.90
N ILE A 52 1.73 -5.54 2.11
CA ILE A 52 2.96 -5.80 2.86
C ILE A 52 2.58 -5.93 4.33
N GLN A 53 2.78 -7.12 4.91
CA GLN A 53 2.52 -7.36 6.32
C GLN A 53 3.84 -7.69 7.03
N ALA A 54 4.09 -6.97 8.14
CA ALA A 54 5.22 -7.24 9.03
C ALA A 54 4.74 -8.13 10.18
N LYS A 55 5.36 -9.31 10.33
CA LYS A 55 5.04 -10.25 11.41
C LYS A 55 5.73 -9.79 12.70
N ASN A 56 5.03 -8.95 13.48
CA ASN A 56 5.44 -8.24 14.73
C ASN A 56 5.86 -6.78 14.56
N PRO A 57 4.89 -5.85 14.43
CA PRO A 57 5.18 -4.41 14.39
C PRO A 57 5.66 -3.84 15.73
N ALA A 58 5.39 -4.51 16.86
CA ALA A 58 5.68 -4.00 18.20
C ALA A 58 7.14 -4.13 18.66
N ALA A 59 7.96 -4.97 17.98
CA ALA A 59 9.38 -5.14 18.28
C ALA A 59 10.29 -4.27 17.40
N ALA A 60 9.72 -3.57 16.40
CA ALA A 60 10.49 -2.80 15.45
C ALA A 60 10.81 -1.41 16.01
N MET A 61 11.92 -1.28 16.72
CA MET A 61 12.67 -0.03 16.62
C MET A 61 13.07 0.16 15.13
N PRO A 62 13.18 1.39 14.63
CA PRO A 62 13.45 1.64 13.21
C PRO A 62 14.76 1.02 12.74
N ASP A 63 15.69 0.75 13.66
CA ASP A 63 16.95 0.07 13.37
C ASP A 63 16.82 -1.47 13.31
N ASP A 64 15.65 -2.03 13.67
CA ASP A 64 15.35 -3.47 13.73
C ASP A 64 14.22 -3.90 12.77
N LEU A 65 13.65 -2.98 11.97
CA LEU A 65 12.66 -3.32 10.93
C LEU A 65 13.16 -4.41 9.96
N TRP A 66 14.48 -4.59 9.88
CA TRP A 66 15.19 -5.52 9.01
C TRP A 66 15.33 -6.93 9.61
N ALA A 67 15.15 -7.08 10.94
CA ALA A 67 15.10 -8.37 11.62
C ALA A 67 13.69 -9.00 11.57
N VAL A 68 12.71 -8.26 11.05
CA VAL A 68 11.33 -8.71 10.93
C VAL A 68 11.15 -9.44 9.60
N GLU A 69 10.66 -10.66 9.66
CA GLU A 69 10.23 -11.42 8.48
C GLU A 69 9.09 -10.65 7.79
N MET A 70 9.38 -10.08 6.62
CA MET A 70 8.40 -9.36 5.82
C MET A 70 7.68 -10.32 4.88
N THR A 71 6.35 -10.21 4.85
CA THR A 71 5.50 -11.00 3.95
C THR A 71 4.85 -10.09 2.92
N LEU A 72 4.80 -10.55 1.68
CA LEU A 72 4.02 -9.95 0.59
C LEU A 72 2.79 -10.84 0.41
N GLY A 73 1.65 -10.41 0.96
CA GLY A 73 0.49 -11.29 1.11
C GLY A 73 0.75 -12.38 2.15
N ALA A 74 0.68 -13.65 1.74
CA ALA A 74 0.94 -14.80 2.61
C ALA A 74 2.36 -15.38 2.49
N GLU A 75 3.18 -14.85 1.57
CA GLU A 75 4.48 -15.43 1.21
C GLU A 75 5.64 -14.61 1.80
N PRO A 76 6.67 -15.26 2.37
CA PRO A 76 7.86 -14.58 2.87
C PRO A 76 8.68 -13.98 1.73
N ALA A 77 8.94 -12.68 1.82
CA ALA A 77 9.70 -11.93 0.83
C ALA A 77 11.21 -11.98 1.12
N PHE A 78 12.02 -12.01 0.07
CA PHE A 78 13.43 -11.64 0.20
C PHE A 78 13.54 -10.12 0.30
N VAL A 79 14.19 -9.62 1.34
CA VAL A 79 14.31 -8.18 1.59
C VAL A 79 15.71 -7.71 1.25
N ALA A 80 15.81 -6.68 0.39
CA ALA A 80 17.02 -5.92 0.17
C ALA A 80 16.80 -4.47 0.60
N VAL A 81 17.72 -3.91 1.37
CA VAL A 81 17.65 -2.52 1.83
C VAL A 81 18.72 -1.71 1.12
N ALA A 82 18.30 -0.77 0.28
CA ALA A 82 19.16 0.16 -0.43
C ALA A 82 19.40 1.39 0.45
N GLY A 83 20.64 1.60 0.85
CA GLY A 83 21.12 2.75 1.62
C GLY A 83 22.23 3.51 0.88
N ALA A 84 22.75 4.57 1.51
CA ALA A 84 23.77 5.43 0.90
C ALA A 84 25.07 4.67 0.55
N ASP A 85 25.45 3.71 1.39
CA ASP A 85 26.71 2.96 1.24
C ASP A 85 26.58 1.70 0.37
N GLY A 86 25.35 1.34 -0.05
CA GLY A 86 25.08 0.15 -0.86
C GLY A 86 23.85 -0.63 -0.40
N LEU A 87 23.89 -1.95 -0.54
CA LEU A 87 22.78 -2.86 -0.24
C LEU A 87 23.04 -3.65 1.04
N ARG A 88 22.06 -3.65 1.94
CA ARG A 88 22.03 -4.53 3.11
C ARG A 88 21.06 -5.67 2.87
N LEU A 89 21.49 -6.89 3.18
CA LEU A 89 20.78 -8.14 2.94
C LEU A 89 20.54 -8.87 4.28
N PRO A 90 19.41 -8.62 4.96
CA PRO A 90 19.19 -9.16 6.31
C PRO A 90 19.13 -10.68 6.36
N ALA A 91 18.52 -11.29 5.33
CA ALA A 91 18.41 -12.75 5.21
C ALA A 91 19.76 -13.45 4.96
N ASP A 92 20.79 -12.72 4.51
CA ASP A 92 22.15 -13.22 4.28
C ASP A 92 23.07 -12.84 5.46
N GLY A 93 22.60 -13.08 6.69
CA GLY A 93 23.35 -12.79 7.91
C GLY A 93 23.68 -11.30 8.13
N ASN A 94 22.80 -10.39 7.68
CA ASN A 94 23.04 -8.94 7.69
C ASN A 94 24.27 -8.50 6.87
N ARG A 95 24.58 -9.22 5.79
CA ARG A 95 25.65 -8.83 4.87
C ARG A 95 25.34 -7.49 4.21
N THR A 96 26.38 -6.68 4.02
CA THR A 96 26.34 -5.44 3.23
C THR A 96 27.20 -5.58 1.97
N VAL A 97 26.63 -5.26 0.83
CA VAL A 97 27.30 -5.14 -0.47
C VAL A 97 27.54 -3.66 -0.72
N ALA A 98 28.81 -3.26 -0.85
CA ALA A 98 29.16 -1.87 -1.10
C ALA A 98 28.60 -1.39 -2.45
N LEU A 99 28.23 -0.10 -2.52
CA LEU A 99 27.59 0.51 -3.70
C LEU A 99 28.31 0.18 -5.02
N GLY A 100 29.62 0.40 -5.08
CA GLY A 100 30.42 0.14 -6.28
C GLY A 100 30.62 -1.35 -6.62
N ALA A 101 30.18 -2.26 -5.76
CA ALA A 101 30.27 -3.70 -5.97
C ALA A 101 28.91 -4.35 -6.30
N VAL A 102 27.80 -3.60 -6.24
CA VAL A 102 26.44 -4.16 -6.37
C VAL A 102 26.27 -4.96 -7.66
N LEU A 103 26.71 -4.42 -8.80
CA LEU A 103 26.54 -5.08 -10.11
C LEU A 103 27.47 -6.29 -10.31
N ASP A 104 28.62 -6.29 -9.65
CA ASP A 104 29.68 -7.27 -9.85
C ASP A 104 29.74 -8.32 -8.72
N ASP A 105 28.82 -8.27 -7.76
CA ASP A 105 28.81 -9.18 -6.61
C ASP A 105 28.26 -10.56 -7.00
N PRO A 106 29.11 -11.61 -7.08
CA PRO A 106 28.71 -12.90 -7.59
C PRO A 106 27.77 -13.65 -6.63
N ALA A 107 27.88 -13.38 -5.32
CA ALA A 107 27.03 -14.03 -4.33
C ALA A 107 25.63 -13.41 -4.29
N LEU A 108 25.50 -12.12 -4.58
CA LEU A 108 24.21 -11.47 -4.78
C LEU A 108 23.54 -12.01 -6.05
N ALA A 109 24.27 -12.08 -7.17
CA ALA A 109 23.74 -12.61 -8.42
C ALA A 109 23.28 -14.08 -8.29
N SER A 110 24.03 -14.92 -7.58
CA SER A 110 23.65 -16.32 -7.34
C SER A 110 22.44 -16.43 -6.42
N THR A 111 22.35 -15.58 -5.39
CA THR A 111 21.17 -15.49 -4.51
C THR A 111 19.93 -15.11 -5.30
N LEU A 112 20.00 -14.06 -6.12
CA LEU A 112 18.90 -13.62 -6.98
C LEU A 112 18.48 -14.73 -7.96
N SER A 113 19.44 -15.43 -8.56
CA SER A 113 19.13 -16.55 -9.47
C SER A 113 18.38 -17.68 -8.76
N ALA A 114 18.77 -18.00 -7.52
CA ALA A 114 18.07 -19.00 -6.71
C ALA A 114 16.65 -18.54 -6.31
N LEU A 115 16.46 -17.25 -6.03
CA LEU A 115 15.14 -16.68 -5.73
C LEU A 115 14.21 -16.73 -6.94
N VAL A 116 14.72 -16.43 -8.14
CA VAL A 116 13.96 -16.55 -9.40
C VAL A 116 13.54 -17.99 -9.62
N ALA A 117 14.46 -18.95 -9.48
CA ALA A 117 14.15 -20.38 -9.61
C ALA A 117 13.12 -20.87 -8.59
N GLY A 118 13.13 -20.29 -7.38
CA GLY A 118 12.19 -20.58 -6.31
C GLY A 118 10.87 -19.81 -6.36
N GLY A 119 10.67 -18.91 -7.33
CA GLY A 119 9.48 -18.08 -7.44
C GLY A 119 9.26 -17.15 -6.23
N ARG A 120 10.34 -16.73 -5.56
CA ARG A 120 10.24 -15.93 -4.34
C ARG A 120 10.08 -14.44 -4.66
N ASN A 121 9.15 -13.79 -3.96
CA ASN A 121 8.95 -12.34 -4.07
C ASN A 121 10.15 -11.58 -3.51
N ILE A 122 10.52 -10.48 -4.18
CA ILE A 122 11.58 -9.58 -3.73
C ILE A 122 10.96 -8.25 -3.29
N LEU A 123 11.34 -7.81 -2.10
CA LEU A 123 10.99 -6.51 -1.52
C LEU A 123 12.25 -5.65 -1.44
N LEU A 124 12.28 -4.55 -2.18
CA LEU A 124 13.32 -3.54 -2.13
C LEU A 124 12.86 -2.38 -1.26
N VAL A 125 13.53 -2.18 -0.13
CA VAL A 125 13.33 -1.03 0.75
C VAL A 125 14.38 0.01 0.40
N ILE A 126 13.95 1.23 0.06
CA ILE A 126 14.84 2.31 -0.37
C ILE A 126 14.88 3.36 0.73
N GLU A 127 16.02 3.48 1.41
CA GLU A 127 16.27 4.55 2.38
C GLU A 127 16.35 5.91 1.66
N PRO A 128 16.20 7.04 2.37
CA PRO A 128 16.18 8.38 1.77
C PRO A 128 17.34 8.66 0.79
N ASP A 129 18.53 8.19 1.10
CA ASP A 129 19.76 8.39 0.32
C ASP A 129 20.16 7.13 -0.48
N GLY A 130 19.31 6.10 -0.51
CA GLY A 130 19.58 4.81 -1.12
C GLY A 130 19.18 4.67 -2.59
N SER A 131 18.83 5.78 -3.25
CA SER A 131 18.31 5.73 -4.63
C SER A 131 19.31 5.16 -5.64
N GLU A 132 20.61 5.41 -5.44
CA GLU A 132 21.66 4.86 -6.32
C GLU A 132 21.81 3.35 -6.13
N ALA A 133 21.88 2.87 -4.88
CA ALA A 133 21.91 1.44 -4.58
C ALA A 133 20.67 0.71 -5.12
N ALA A 134 19.49 1.33 -5.01
CA ALA A 134 18.24 0.81 -5.56
C ALA A 134 18.30 0.68 -7.09
N PHE A 135 18.80 1.70 -7.77
CA PHE A 135 18.97 1.68 -9.22
C PHE A 135 19.92 0.56 -9.68
N LEU A 136 21.05 0.39 -9.01
CA LEU A 136 22.01 -0.68 -9.31
C LEU A 136 21.40 -2.07 -9.05
N PHE A 137 20.63 -2.21 -7.96
CA PHE A 137 19.93 -3.45 -7.66
C PHE A 137 18.88 -3.80 -8.71
N GLU A 138 18.10 -2.82 -9.17
CA GLU A 138 17.12 -2.99 -10.27
C GLU A 138 17.80 -3.44 -11.57
N ALA A 139 18.94 -2.83 -11.91
CA ALA A 139 19.71 -3.24 -13.07
C ALA A 139 20.19 -4.71 -12.96
N LEU A 140 20.71 -5.11 -11.80
CA LEU A 140 21.16 -6.48 -11.56
C LEU A 140 20.00 -7.49 -11.61
N THR A 141 18.90 -7.18 -10.92
CA THR A 141 17.72 -8.05 -10.87
C THR A 141 17.08 -8.21 -12.25
N GLY A 142 17.03 -7.15 -13.05
CA GLY A 142 16.61 -7.22 -14.45
C GLY A 142 17.53 -8.10 -15.30
N ALA A 143 18.86 -8.02 -15.10
CA ALA A 143 19.82 -8.89 -15.79
C ALA A 143 19.69 -10.37 -15.41
N VAL A 144 19.30 -10.67 -14.17
CA VAL A 144 19.09 -12.04 -13.66
C VAL A 144 17.69 -12.58 -14.03
N GLY A 145 16.79 -11.72 -14.54
CA GLY A 145 15.45 -12.12 -14.96
C GLY A 145 14.42 -12.17 -13.84
N VAL A 146 14.61 -11.37 -12.77
CA VAL A 146 13.57 -11.14 -11.76
C VAL A 146 12.40 -10.42 -12.42
N ALA A 147 11.22 -11.05 -12.39
CA ALA A 147 10.02 -10.50 -13.02
C ALA A 147 9.33 -9.44 -12.16
N ASP A 148 9.27 -9.65 -10.85
CA ASP A 148 8.52 -8.80 -9.92
C ASP A 148 9.36 -8.36 -8.73
N ILE A 149 9.45 -7.03 -8.56
CA ILE A 149 10.11 -6.39 -7.43
C ILE A 149 9.10 -5.41 -6.81
N HIS A 150 8.79 -5.62 -5.54
CA HIS A 150 7.98 -4.68 -4.78
C HIS A 150 8.91 -3.66 -4.14
N GLN A 151 8.62 -2.37 -4.31
CA GLN A 151 9.45 -1.30 -3.77
C GLN A 151 8.73 -0.54 -2.68
N VAL A 152 9.46 -0.23 -1.61
CA VAL A 152 9.01 0.67 -0.54
C VAL A 152 10.05 1.75 -0.35
N ARG A 153 9.68 2.99 -0.67
CA ARG A 153 10.53 4.17 -0.38
C ARG A 153 10.27 4.64 1.05
N MET A 154 11.32 4.68 1.85
CA MET A 154 11.30 5.30 3.16
C MET A 154 11.43 6.81 2.97
N ASP A 155 10.37 7.54 3.27
CA ASP A 155 10.44 8.99 3.27
C ASP A 155 10.98 9.50 4.62
N THR A 156 11.82 10.51 4.51
CA THR A 156 12.28 11.39 5.58
C THR A 156 11.15 12.01 6.39
N ALA A 157 9.98 12.25 5.79
CA ALA A 157 8.87 12.94 6.42
C ALA A 157 8.03 12.06 7.37
N CYS A 158 8.33 10.74 7.48
CA CYS A 158 7.47 9.77 8.20
C CYS A 158 6.01 9.74 7.70
N ASP A 159 5.73 10.32 6.53
CA ASP A 159 4.38 10.51 6.01
C ASP A 159 3.73 9.21 5.51
N PHE A 160 4.54 8.16 5.29
CA PHE A 160 4.07 6.82 4.94
C PHE A 160 3.24 6.16 6.06
N ALA A 161 3.43 6.56 7.32
CA ALA A 161 2.65 6.03 8.44
C ALA A 161 1.28 6.72 8.48
N ARG A 162 0.24 5.98 8.05
CA ARG A 162 -1.17 6.37 8.21
C ARG A 162 -1.61 6.38 9.68
N ASP A 163 -0.94 5.59 10.52
CA ASP A 163 -1.16 5.55 11.96
C ASP A 163 -0.35 6.65 12.67
N ILE A 164 -1.05 7.46 13.46
CA ILE A 164 -0.49 8.61 14.18
C ILE A 164 0.54 8.18 15.23
N ALA A 165 0.38 7.02 15.88
CA ALA A 165 1.32 6.49 16.85
C ALA A 165 2.64 6.07 16.17
N LEU A 166 2.55 5.37 15.04
CA LEU A 166 3.72 4.99 14.22
C LEU A 166 4.43 6.23 13.66
N ARG A 167 3.67 7.23 13.19
CA ARG A 167 4.24 8.50 12.72
C ARG A 167 5.02 9.22 13.82
N ARG A 168 4.48 9.28 15.05
CA ARG A 168 5.19 9.86 16.21
C ARG A 168 6.44 9.05 16.59
N ALA A 169 6.36 7.72 16.56
CA ALA A 169 7.51 6.86 16.87
C ALA A 169 8.65 7.06 15.86
N CYS A 170 8.34 7.17 14.56
CA CYS A 170 9.29 7.47 13.50
C CYS A 170 9.94 8.86 13.66
N LEU A 171 9.16 9.89 14.00
CA LEU A 171 9.71 11.22 14.28
C LEU A 171 10.62 11.23 15.52
N ALA A 172 10.28 10.42 16.54
CA ALA A 172 11.04 10.33 17.79
C ALA A 172 12.34 9.53 17.67
N SER A 173 12.41 8.54 16.80
CA SER A 173 13.68 7.84 16.50
C SER A 173 14.63 8.70 15.69
N ARG A 174 14.12 9.48 14.74
CA ARG A 174 14.95 10.40 13.94
C ARG A 174 15.70 11.43 14.79
N ARG A 175 15.06 11.94 15.84
CA ARG A 175 15.74 12.86 16.78
C ARG A 175 16.88 12.20 17.56
N ARG A 176 16.87 10.87 17.70
CA ARG A 176 17.91 10.10 18.41
C ARG A 176 19.08 9.69 17.52
N GLY A 177 18.89 9.58 16.21
CA GLY A 177 19.98 9.29 15.26
C GLY A 177 20.75 10.53 14.78
N ALA A 178 20.34 11.74 15.17
CA ALA A 178 20.96 13.00 14.76
C ALA A 178 21.95 13.58 15.81
N THR A 179 22.35 12.78 16.81
CA THR A 179 23.34 13.10 17.85
C THR A 179 24.54 12.19 17.72
#